data_AF-A0A2N0QGW3-F1
#
_entry.id   AF-A0A2N0QGW3-F1
#
_cell.length_a   1.000
_cell.length_b   1.000
_cell.length_c   1.000
_cell.angle_alpha   90.00
_cell.angle_beta   90.00
_cell.angle_gamma   90.00
#
_symmetry.space_group_name_H-M   'P 1'
#
loop_
_entity.id
_entity.type
_entity.pdbx_description
1 polymer ?
#
loop_
_entity_poly.entity_id
_entity_poly.type
_entity_poly.pdbx_seq_one_letter_code
_entity_poly.pdbx_strand_id
1 'polypeptide(L)' 'MDTKSQASFQEKALELLLHDADKIAKLIKVQMDHLTMPSCPLYEEVLDTQMFGLSGEIDFA' A
#
# COMPACT_ATOMS: atom_id res chain seq x y z
N MET A 1 25.51 16.86 32.45
CA MET A 1 24.40 17.76 32.06
C MET A 1 23.65 17.09 30.90
N ASP A 2 22.93 15.98 31.08
CA ASP A 2 22.65 15.13 29.89
C ASP A 2 21.25 14.51 29.80
N THR A 3 20.41 14.63 30.82
CA THR A 3 19.08 13.98 30.82
C THR A 3 18.02 14.72 30.01
N LYS A 4 18.09 16.06 29.90
CA LYS A 4 17.13 16.86 29.11
C LYS A 4 17.24 16.64 27.60
N SER A 5 18.46 16.37 27.12
CA SER A 5 18.76 16.15 25.70
C SER A 5 18.14 14.83 25.21
N GLN A 6 18.30 13.77 26.02
CA GLN A 6 17.86 12.41 25.70
C GLN A 6 16.33 12.27 25.66
N ALA A 7 15.60 12.97 26.54
CA ALA A 7 14.14 13.04 26.48
C ALA A 7 13.63 13.65 25.16
N SER A 8 14.28 14.70 24.66
CA SER A 8 13.88 15.32 23.38
C SER A 8 14.18 14.44 22.16
N PHE A 9 15.22 13.60 22.22
CA PHE A 9 15.49 12.63 21.15
C PHE A 9 14.48 11.49 21.15
N GLN A 10 14.05 11.03 22.34
CA GLN A 10 13.00 10.03 22.46
C GLN A 10 11.65 10.57 21.96
N GLU A 11 11.30 11.81 22.30
CA GLU A 11 10.09 12.48 21.79
C GLU A 11 10.11 12.62 20.28
N LYS A 12 11.23 13.07 19.69
CA LYS A 12 11.39 13.16 18.24
C LYS A 12 11.33 11.80 17.54
N ALA A 13 11.94 10.77 18.14
CA ALA A 13 11.87 9.41 17.60
C ALA A 13 10.44 8.86 17.65
N LEU A 14 9.70 9.13 18.73
CA LEU A 14 8.31 8.76 18.88
C LEU A 14 7.43 9.49 17.85
N GLU A 15 7.62 10.78 17.66
CA GLU A 15 6.90 11.58 16.66
C GLU A 15 7.15 11.05 15.24
N LEU A 16 8.40 10.70 14.91
CA LEU A 16 8.75 10.10 13.63
C LEU A 16 8.06 8.74 13.44
N LEU A 17 8.08 7.87 14.46
CA LEU A 17 7.43 6.56 14.41
C LEU A 17 5.92 6.67 14.24
N LEU A 18 5.27 7.61 14.94
CA LEU A 18 3.83 7.85 14.79
C LEU A 18 3.49 8.36 13.39
N HIS A 19 4.28 9.29 12.86
CA HIS A 19 4.08 9.80 11.52
C HIS A 19 4.26 8.72 10.45
N ASP A 20 5.25 7.83 10.61
CA ASP A 20 5.44 6.72 9.67
C ASP A 20 4.35 5.66 9.81
N ALA A 21 3.85 5.40 11.02
CA ALA A 21 2.69 4.52 11.24
C ALA A 21 1.43 5.06 10.52
N ASP A 22 1.16 6.36 10.57
CA ASP A 22 0.05 6.98 9.86
C ASP A 22 0.16 6.85 8.34
N LYS A 23 1.37 7.01 7.78
CA LYS A 23 1.61 6.79 6.35
C LYS A 23 1.35 5.34 5.96
N ILE A 24 1.85 4.39 6.75
CA ILE A 24 1.65 2.96 6.51
C ILE A 24 0.15 2.62 6.56
N ALA A 25 -0.57 3.10 7.56
CA ALA A 25 -2.02 2.90 7.69
C ALA A 25 -2.77 3.47 6.48
N LYS A 26 -2.38 4.65 6.00
CA LYS A 26 -2.98 5.28 4.80
C LYS A 26 -2.69 4.46 3.54
N LEU A 27 -1.47 3.95 3.38
CA LEU A 27 -1.10 3.09 2.25
C LEU A 27 -1.90 1.78 2.25
N ILE A 28 -2.01 1.13 3.41
CA ILE A 28 -2.81 -0.09 3.57
C ILE A 28 -4.27 0.19 3.21
N LYS A 29 -4.83 1.31 3.68
CA LYS A 29 -6.21 1.69 3.36
C LYS A 29 -6.42 1.86 1.85
N VAL A 30 -5.54 2.59 1.17
CA VAL A 30 -5.60 2.76 -0.29
C VAL A 30 -5.46 1.42 -1.01
N GLN A 31 -4.58 0.53 -0.55
CA GLN A 31 -4.42 -0.81 -1.11
C GLN A 31 -5.66 -1.66 -0.90
N MET A 32 -6.28 -1.61 0.29
CA MET A 32 -7.54 -2.29 0.55
C MET A 32 -8.68 -1.74 -0.31
N ASP A 33 -8.77 -0.42 -0.48
CA ASP A 33 -9.75 0.22 -1.35
C ASP A 33 -9.52 -0.17 -2.82
N HIS A 34 -8.27 -0.33 -3.26
CA HIS A 34 -7.93 -0.83 -4.60
C HIS A 34 -8.21 -2.33 -4.78
N LEU A 35 -8.00 -3.14 -3.75
CA LEU A 35 -8.35 -4.58 -3.74
C LEU A 35 -9.87 -4.80 -3.67
N THR A 36 -10.62 -3.80 -3.18
CA THR A 36 -12.08 -3.83 -3.05
C THR A 36 -12.79 -2.93 -4.07
N MET A 37 -12.05 -2.35 -5.02
CA MET A 37 -12.61 -1.66 -6.19
C MET A 37 -13.48 -2.62 -7.02
N PRO A 38 -14.50 -2.10 -7.73
CA PRO A 38 -15.80 -2.71 -7.76
C PRO A 38 -15.84 -4.07 -8.47
N SER A 39 -16.29 -5.04 -7.69
CA SER A 39 -17.36 -6.03 -7.89
C SER A 39 -18.45 -5.71 -8.93
N CYS A 40 -18.07 -5.21 -10.10
CA CYS A 40 -18.91 -5.17 -11.28
C CYS A 40 -18.55 -6.40 -12.14
N PRO A 41 -19.51 -7.27 -12.48
CA PRO A 41 -19.25 -8.45 -13.32
C PRO A 41 -18.49 -8.13 -14.61
N LEU A 42 -18.73 -6.94 -15.16
CA LEU A 42 -18.05 -6.46 -16.36
C LEU A 42 -16.54 -6.22 -16.16
N TYR A 43 -16.09 -5.88 -14.96
CA TYR A 43 -14.67 -5.65 -14.67
C TYR A 43 -13.90 -6.97 -14.59
N GLU A 44 -14.53 -8.01 -14.05
CA GLU A 44 -14.00 -9.38 -14.03
C GLU A 44 -13.82 -9.90 -15.47
N GLU A 45 -14.83 -9.76 -16.33
CA GLU A 45 -14.76 -10.19 -17.74
C GLU A 45 -13.65 -9.47 -18.54
N VAL A 46 -13.46 -8.17 -18.29
CA VAL A 46 -12.38 -7.39 -18.94
C VAL A 46 -11.02 -7.83 -18.43
N LEU A 47 -10.87 -8.06 -17.12
CA LEU A 47 -9.63 -8.56 -16.53
C LEU A 47 -9.28 -9.96 -17.08
N ASP A 48 -10.25 -10.88 -17.13
CA ASP A 48 -10.06 -12.23 -17.67
C ASP A 48 -9.60 -12.19 -19.13
N THR A 49 -10.22 -11.32 -19.94
CA THR A 49 -9.83 -11.13 -21.35
C THR A 49 -8.40 -10.61 -21.48
N GLN A 50 -8.01 -9.64 -20.65
CA GLN A 50 -6.65 -9.10 -20.66
C GLN A 50 -5.61 -10.12 -20.20
N MET A 51 -5.91 -10.89 -19.16
CA MET A 51 -5.04 -11.95 -18.66
C MET A 51 -4.85 -13.07 -19.68
N PHE A 52 -5.90 -13.44 -20.43
CA PHE A 52 -5.79 -14.41 -21.52
C PHE A 52 -4.88 -13.91 -22.66
N GLY A 53 -5.03 -12.64 -23.06
CA GLY A 53 -4.16 -12.03 -24.09
C GLY A 53 -2.69 -12.04 -23.67
N LEU A 54 -2.40 -11.63 -22.43
CA LEU A 54 -1.04 -11.65 -21.88
C LEU A 54 -0.45 -13.07 -21.85
N SER A 55 -1.24 -14.09 -21.48
CA SER A 55 -0.78 -15.49 -21.49
C SER A 55 -0.36 -15.93 -22.90
N GLY A 56 -1.12 -15.55 -23.92
CA GLY A 56 -0.78 -15.87 -25.32
C GLY A 56 0.48 -15.16 -25.81
N GLU A 57 0.71 -13.92 -25.38
CA GLU A 57 1.96 -13.20 -25.68
C GLU A 57 3.17 -13.87 -25.04
N ILE A 58 3.04 -14.36 -23.81
CA ILE A 58 4.09 -15.10 -23.10
C ILE A 58 4.37 -16.44 -23.79
N ASP A 59 3.34 -17.19 -24.19
CA ASP A 59 3.52 -18.48 -24.87
C ASP A 59 4.14 -18.35 -26.27
N PHE A 60 3.95 -17.19 -26.91
CA PHE A 60 4.54 -16.88 -28.21
C PHE A 60 6.01 -16.42 -28.13
N ALA A 61 6.43 -15.84 -27.01
CA ALA A 61 7.77 -15.31 -26.78
C ALA A 61 8.77 -16.37 -26.32
#